data_AF-A0A8T3Y632-F1
#
_entry.id   AF-A0A8T3Y632-F1
#
_cell.length_a   1.000
_cell.length_b   1.000
_cell.length_c   1.000
_cell.angle_alpha   90.00
_cell.angle_beta   90.00
_cell.angle_gamma   90.00
#
_symmetry.space_group_name_H-M   'P 1'
#
loop_
_entity.id
_entity.type
_entity.pdbx_description
1 polymer ?
#
loop_
_entity_poly.entity_id
_entity_poly.type
_entity_poly.pdbx_seq_one_letter_code
_entity_poly.pdbx_strand_id
1 'polypeptide(L)'
;MRATFVVLMVLLALPVLSSISDYPNFFRSGEPVIVVGDNAPASDVVAAINIAQAMVNLGVISTPDRTRLASEIGDIAQLNAVVIGSPCHNPVTDQLLGHPVPCDEAIPEGKGLVKLVQFSSGKSALIVAARSEQTRELAKIVRTWTRNNLVGAEHSYGNEVIVSLSPAPSKPRVKNIPLPPPVFAENSVTDMIRVDERKEYKLQERSKGVQDQADEVRVICAGCQTSQGCLPIGMRAVVNEPSYCDTDGVMRPQKVIDVSCQNNHECASNSCLGGSCRDIDQRFEQIENELKEQKSLLQRVLDFLSNLFQ
;
A
#
# COMPACT_ATOMS: atom_id res chain seq x y z
N MET A 1 -43.50 -40.15 45.09
CA MET A 1 -42.24 -40.07 44.32
C MET A 1 -42.54 -39.33 43.02
N ARG A 2 -42.13 -38.06 42.90
CA ARG A 2 -42.28 -37.28 41.66
C ARG A 2 -40.89 -37.17 41.04
N ALA A 3 -40.67 -37.91 39.97
CA ALA A 3 -39.44 -37.87 39.19
C ALA A 3 -39.49 -36.64 38.28
N THR A 4 -38.81 -35.56 38.70
CA THR A 4 -38.64 -34.35 37.90
C THR A 4 -37.59 -34.65 36.83
N PHE A 5 -38.05 -34.95 35.62
CA PHE A 5 -37.21 -35.05 34.43
C PHE A 5 -36.75 -33.64 34.06
N VAL A 6 -35.58 -33.24 34.54
CA VAL A 6 -34.88 -32.04 34.07
C VAL A 6 -34.34 -32.39 32.68
N VAL A 7 -35.12 -32.08 31.64
CA VAL A 7 -34.66 -32.07 30.26
C VAL A 7 -33.66 -30.92 30.16
N LEU A 8 -32.38 -31.23 30.36
CA LEU A 8 -31.26 -30.34 30.11
C LEU A 8 -31.21 -30.09 28.60
N MET A 9 -31.95 -29.07 28.15
CA MET A 9 -31.94 -28.58 26.78
C MET A 9 -30.58 -27.91 26.56
N VAL A 10 -29.55 -28.72 26.28
CA VAL A 10 -28.25 -28.25 25.81
C VAL A 10 -28.49 -27.66 24.42
N LEU A 11 -28.86 -26.38 24.37
CA LEU A 11 -28.82 -25.57 23.16
C LEU A 11 -27.33 -25.47 22.76
N LEU A 12 -26.88 -26.44 21.97
CA LEU A 12 -25.63 -26.36 21.24
C LEU A 12 -25.77 -25.16 20.28
N ALA A 13 -25.26 -24.01 20.70
CA ALA A 13 -25.07 -22.87 19.81
C ALA A 13 -24.13 -23.33 18.70
N LEU A 14 -24.70 -23.68 17.55
CA LEU A 14 -23.90 -24.00 16.37
C LEU A 14 -23.12 -22.73 16.01
N PRO A 15 -21.78 -22.79 15.93
CA PRO A 15 -20.98 -21.65 15.52
C PRO A 15 -21.45 -21.24 14.12
N VAL A 16 -21.87 -19.98 13.98
CA VAL A 16 -22.27 -19.43 12.69
C VAL A 16 -20.99 -19.36 11.86
N LEU A 17 -20.81 -20.29 10.91
CA LEU A 17 -19.70 -20.22 9.97
C LEU A 17 -19.89 -18.95 9.14
N SER A 18 -19.01 -17.97 9.37
CA SER A 18 -19.02 -16.76 8.56
C SER A 18 -18.53 -17.12 7.16
N SER A 19 -19.22 -16.61 6.16
CA SER A 19 -18.82 -16.78 4.76
C SER A 19 -18.00 -15.58 4.32
N ILE A 20 -17.18 -15.77 3.29
CA ILE A 20 -16.45 -14.67 2.64
C ILE A 20 -17.41 -13.64 2.02
N SER A 21 -18.65 -14.03 1.70
CA SER A 21 -19.72 -13.13 1.28
C SER A 21 -20.11 -12.10 2.34
N ASP A 22 -19.83 -12.38 3.61
CA ASP A 22 -20.18 -11.49 4.71
C ASP A 22 -19.15 -10.37 4.90
N TYR A 23 -18.14 -10.28 4.03
CA TYR A 23 -17.13 -9.23 4.11
C TYR A 23 -17.77 -7.81 4.11
N PRO A 24 -17.32 -6.89 4.99
CA PRO A 24 -16.29 -7.06 6.04
C PRO A 24 -16.85 -7.43 7.42
N ASN A 25 -18.12 -7.81 7.52
CA ASN A 25 -18.85 -7.94 8.78
C ASN A 25 -18.33 -9.04 9.71
N PHE A 26 -17.63 -10.05 9.19
CA PHE A 26 -16.99 -11.06 10.04
C PHE A 26 -15.87 -10.48 10.93
N PHE A 27 -15.42 -9.24 10.69
CA PHE A 27 -14.50 -8.53 11.57
C PHE A 27 -15.18 -7.72 12.70
N ARG A 28 -16.51 -7.74 12.82
CA ARG A 28 -17.22 -6.93 13.85
C ARG A 28 -16.87 -7.28 15.29
N SER A 29 -16.28 -8.45 15.55
CA SER A 29 -15.78 -8.85 16.87
C SER A 29 -14.49 -8.14 17.31
N GLY A 30 -13.88 -7.34 16.42
CA GLY A 30 -12.72 -6.51 16.72
C GLY A 30 -12.01 -6.04 15.47
N GLU A 31 -11.45 -4.84 15.52
CA GLU A 31 -10.76 -4.24 14.38
C GLU A 31 -9.62 -5.10 13.85
N PRO A 32 -9.58 -5.38 12.53
CA PRO A 32 -8.51 -6.17 11.93
C PRO A 32 -7.18 -5.40 11.87
N VAL A 33 -6.08 -6.14 11.99
CA VAL A 33 -4.72 -5.69 11.69
C VAL A 33 -4.43 -5.97 10.22
N ILE A 34 -3.83 -5.02 9.52
CA ILE A 34 -3.40 -5.22 8.13
C ILE A 34 -1.97 -5.72 8.16
N VAL A 35 -1.73 -6.90 7.61
CA VAL A 35 -0.44 -7.58 7.65
C VAL A 35 0.14 -7.61 6.25
N VAL A 36 1.32 -7.01 6.07
CA VAL A 36 2.06 -6.98 4.81
C VAL A 36 3.34 -7.80 4.96
N GLY A 37 3.75 -8.49 3.90
CA GLY A 37 4.95 -9.32 3.92
C GLY A 37 6.24 -8.54 4.19
N ASP A 38 7.23 -9.18 4.81
CA ASP A 38 8.53 -8.54 5.13
C ASP A 38 9.31 -8.16 3.87
N ASN A 39 9.15 -8.95 2.80
CA ASN A 39 9.76 -8.71 1.49
C ASN A 39 8.71 -8.27 0.46
N ALA A 40 7.62 -7.66 0.91
CA ALA A 40 6.50 -7.30 0.05
C ALA A 40 6.92 -6.32 -1.06
N PRO A 41 6.58 -6.59 -2.34
CA PRO A 41 6.77 -5.61 -3.40
C PRO A 41 5.89 -4.37 -3.15
N ALA A 42 6.24 -3.25 -3.79
CA ALA A 42 5.49 -2.00 -3.66
C ALA A 42 3.99 -2.14 -4.01
N SER A 43 3.63 -3.09 -4.89
CA SER A 43 2.24 -3.41 -5.21
C SER A 43 1.42 -3.85 -4.00
N ASP A 44 2.03 -4.60 -3.07
CA ASP A 44 1.37 -5.15 -1.90
C ASP A 44 1.18 -4.07 -0.82
N VAL A 45 2.14 -3.14 -0.69
CA VAL A 45 1.99 -1.95 0.17
C VAL A 45 0.85 -1.06 -0.33
N VAL A 46 0.78 -0.81 -1.64
CA VAL A 46 -0.34 -0.04 -2.22
C VAL A 46 -1.67 -0.80 -2.08
N ALA A 47 -1.66 -2.13 -2.20
CA ALA A 47 -2.84 -2.96 -1.93
C ALA A 47 -3.33 -2.80 -0.48
N ALA A 48 -2.41 -2.80 0.49
CA ALA A 48 -2.70 -2.58 1.89
C ALA A 48 -3.37 -1.23 2.16
N ILE A 49 -2.84 -0.15 1.61
CA ILE A 49 -3.43 1.18 1.74
C ILE A 49 -4.85 1.21 1.16
N ASN A 50 -5.06 0.62 -0.02
CA ASN A 50 -6.38 0.61 -0.65
C ASN A 50 -7.43 -0.14 0.19
N ILE A 51 -7.05 -1.27 0.80
CA ILE A 51 -7.95 -2.04 1.66
C ILE A 51 -8.17 -1.33 2.99
N ALA A 52 -7.13 -0.75 3.60
CA ALA A 52 -7.22 0.04 4.82
C ALA A 52 -8.24 1.18 4.66
N GLN A 53 -8.09 1.98 3.60
CA GLN A 53 -9.01 3.07 3.29
C GLN A 53 -10.44 2.57 3.08
N ALA A 54 -10.62 1.42 2.42
CA ALA A 54 -11.93 0.80 2.25
C ALA A 54 -12.56 0.46 3.61
N MET A 55 -11.78 -0.11 4.52
CA MET A 55 -12.25 -0.50 5.85
C MET A 55 -12.58 0.71 6.74
N VAL A 56 -11.79 1.78 6.67
CA VAL A 56 -12.12 3.06 7.33
C VAL A 56 -13.47 3.59 6.82
N ASN A 57 -13.65 3.63 5.50
CA ASN A 57 -14.89 4.11 4.88
C ASN A 57 -16.12 3.26 5.24
N LEU A 58 -15.91 1.98 5.55
CA LEU A 58 -16.96 1.06 6.00
C LEU A 58 -17.18 1.08 7.52
N GLY A 59 -16.39 1.85 8.27
CA GLY A 59 -16.45 1.89 9.74
C GLY A 59 -15.97 0.60 10.42
N VAL A 60 -15.14 -0.19 9.74
CA VAL A 60 -14.59 -1.46 10.26
C VAL A 60 -13.34 -1.24 11.09
N ILE A 61 -12.52 -0.24 10.72
CA ILE A 61 -11.36 0.22 11.49
C ILE A 61 -11.49 1.72 11.72
N SER A 62 -11.10 2.18 12.91
CA SER A 62 -11.15 3.59 13.27
C SER A 62 -10.00 4.39 12.66
N THR A 63 -8.83 3.77 12.49
CA THR A 63 -7.63 4.43 11.93
C THR A 63 -6.85 3.49 11.00
N PRO A 64 -6.11 4.02 10.01
CA PRO A 64 -5.28 3.22 9.11
C PRO A 64 -3.96 2.72 9.74
N ASP A 65 -3.62 3.16 10.96
CA ASP A 65 -2.33 2.90 11.64
C ASP A 65 -2.19 1.46 12.19
N ARG A 66 -3.09 0.57 11.78
CA ARG A 66 -3.09 -0.85 12.16
C ARG A 66 -2.38 -1.74 11.16
N THR A 67 -1.48 -1.17 10.37
CA THR A 67 -0.62 -1.93 9.45
C THR A 67 0.62 -2.43 10.20
N ARG A 68 1.00 -3.69 9.96
CA ARG A 68 2.16 -4.37 10.56
C ARG A 68 2.88 -5.20 9.51
N LEU A 69 4.18 -5.39 9.70
CA LEU A 69 4.95 -6.37 8.95
C LEU A 69 4.62 -7.77 9.44
N ALA A 70 4.76 -8.76 8.57
CA ALA A 70 4.50 -10.15 8.89
C ALA A 70 5.37 -10.64 10.07
N SER A 71 6.63 -10.23 10.13
CA SER A 71 7.57 -10.51 11.24
C SER A 71 7.21 -9.86 12.58
N GLU A 72 6.34 -8.84 12.60
CA GLU A 72 5.84 -8.21 13.82
C GLU A 72 4.63 -8.96 14.40
N ILE A 73 4.07 -9.90 13.65
CA ILE A 73 2.96 -10.71 14.09
C ILE A 73 3.49 -11.94 14.82
N GLY A 74 3.15 -12.06 16.10
CA GLY A 74 3.38 -13.27 16.88
C GLY A 74 2.45 -14.40 16.44
N ASP A 75 1.35 -14.61 17.17
CA ASP A 75 0.35 -15.61 16.82
C ASP A 75 -0.81 -14.98 16.03
N ILE A 76 -0.84 -15.23 14.71
CA ILE A 76 -1.91 -14.77 13.82
C ILE A 76 -3.30 -15.29 14.25
N ALA A 77 -3.37 -16.45 14.92
CA ALA A 77 -4.64 -17.04 15.36
C ALA A 77 -5.32 -16.23 16.48
N GLN A 78 -4.61 -15.29 17.13
CA GLN A 78 -5.17 -14.42 18.17
C GLN A 78 -5.71 -13.09 17.65
N LEU A 79 -5.58 -12.81 16.35
CA LEU A 79 -5.88 -11.51 15.76
C LEU A 79 -6.93 -11.63 14.66
N ASN A 80 -7.80 -10.63 14.57
CA ASN A 80 -8.49 -10.36 13.31
C ASN A 80 -7.48 -9.74 12.36
N ALA A 81 -7.36 -10.25 11.14
CA ALA A 81 -6.32 -9.80 10.22
C ALA A 81 -6.78 -9.73 8.76
N VAL A 82 -6.20 -8.80 8.01
CA VAL A 82 -6.17 -8.85 6.55
C VAL A 82 -4.72 -9.05 6.14
N VAL A 83 -4.42 -10.22 5.60
CA VAL A 83 -3.06 -10.63 5.24
C VAL A 83 -2.87 -10.45 3.74
N ILE A 84 -1.93 -9.59 3.35
CA ILE A 84 -1.76 -9.12 1.98
C ILE A 84 -0.41 -9.57 1.43
N GLY A 85 -0.44 -10.12 0.22
CA GLY A 85 0.73 -10.58 -0.50
C GLY A 85 0.84 -12.10 -0.56
N SER A 86 1.64 -12.59 -1.51
CA SER A 86 1.84 -14.02 -1.75
C SER A 86 2.70 -14.69 -0.66
N PRO A 87 2.62 -16.03 -0.51
CA PRO A 87 3.50 -16.78 0.41
C PRO A 87 4.99 -16.51 0.20
N CYS A 88 5.41 -16.23 -1.04
CA CYS A 88 6.81 -15.98 -1.38
C CYS A 88 7.40 -14.74 -0.69
N HIS A 89 6.57 -13.76 -0.31
CA HIS A 89 7.02 -12.50 0.29
C HIS A 89 6.39 -12.25 1.67
N ASN A 90 5.37 -13.01 2.05
CA ASN A 90 4.63 -12.87 3.29
C ASN A 90 4.60 -14.22 4.05
N PRO A 91 5.43 -14.39 5.10
CA PRO A 91 5.48 -15.64 5.87
C PRO A 91 4.17 -15.97 6.59
N VAL A 92 3.34 -14.98 6.92
CA VAL A 92 2.00 -15.22 7.48
C VAL A 92 1.07 -15.82 6.42
N THR A 93 1.11 -15.31 5.17
CA THR A 93 0.36 -15.94 4.07
C THR A 93 0.85 -17.37 3.85
N ASP A 94 2.16 -17.61 3.87
CA ASP A 94 2.77 -18.93 3.70
C ASP A 94 2.28 -19.93 4.76
N GLN A 95 2.33 -19.53 6.03
CA GLN A 95 1.81 -20.33 7.14
C GLN A 95 0.31 -20.64 6.97
N LEU A 96 -0.51 -19.64 6.62
CA LEU A 96 -1.96 -19.80 6.51
C LEU A 96 -2.38 -20.64 5.28
N LEU A 97 -1.54 -20.71 4.25
CA LEU A 97 -1.76 -21.56 3.08
C LEU A 97 -1.09 -22.95 3.21
N GLY A 98 -0.45 -23.23 4.34
CA GLY A 98 0.13 -24.55 4.63
C GLY A 98 1.48 -24.80 3.95
N HIS A 99 2.30 -23.76 3.78
CA HIS A 99 3.64 -23.82 3.21
C HIS A 99 3.69 -24.46 1.81
N PRO A 100 2.99 -23.88 0.80
CA PRO A 100 2.99 -24.40 -0.57
C PRO A 100 4.41 -24.47 -1.18
N VAL A 101 4.68 -25.49 -2.00
CA VAL A 101 5.99 -25.69 -2.66
C VAL A 101 5.79 -26.03 -4.14
N PRO A 102 6.04 -25.09 -5.07
CA PRO A 102 6.61 -23.76 -4.86
C PRO A 102 5.68 -22.81 -4.10
N CYS A 103 6.22 -21.74 -3.51
CA CYS A 103 5.47 -20.79 -2.66
C CYS A 103 4.27 -20.14 -3.38
N ASP A 104 4.26 -20.10 -4.71
CA ASP A 104 3.15 -19.57 -5.51
C ASP A 104 2.19 -20.64 -6.05
N GLU A 105 2.38 -21.92 -5.70
CA GLU A 105 1.53 -23.04 -6.16
C GLU A 105 0.07 -22.84 -5.76
N ALA A 106 -0.18 -22.30 -4.57
CA ALA A 106 -1.52 -22.05 -4.06
C ALA A 106 -2.29 -20.95 -4.82
N ILE A 107 -1.63 -20.18 -5.69
CA ILE A 107 -2.24 -19.07 -6.43
C ILE A 107 -2.09 -19.37 -7.92
N PRO A 108 -3.16 -19.64 -8.69
CA PRO A 108 -3.04 -19.88 -10.13
C PRO A 108 -2.49 -18.68 -10.89
N GLU A 109 -1.78 -18.93 -12.01
CA GLU A 109 -1.27 -17.85 -12.86
C GLU A 109 -2.38 -16.97 -13.42
N GLY A 110 -2.14 -15.65 -13.42
CA GLY A 110 -3.11 -14.66 -13.89
C GLY A 110 -4.34 -14.49 -12.98
N LYS A 111 -4.34 -15.12 -11.80
CA LYS A 111 -5.46 -15.06 -10.85
C LYS A 111 -5.03 -14.50 -9.50
N GLY A 112 -6.03 -14.00 -8.78
CA GLY A 112 -5.94 -13.62 -7.38
C GLY A 112 -6.71 -14.61 -6.50
N LEU A 113 -6.18 -14.84 -5.32
CA LEU A 113 -6.76 -15.64 -4.25
C LEU A 113 -7.27 -14.70 -3.16
N VAL A 114 -8.55 -14.81 -2.84
CA VAL A 114 -9.12 -14.23 -1.62
C VAL A 114 -9.67 -15.35 -0.76
N LYS A 115 -9.12 -15.53 0.44
CA LYS A 115 -9.45 -16.68 1.30
C LYS A 115 -9.70 -16.25 2.73
N LEU A 116 -10.83 -16.64 3.28
CA LEU A 116 -11.18 -16.48 4.68
C LEU A 116 -10.69 -17.68 5.48
N VAL A 117 -9.84 -17.43 6.47
CA VAL A 117 -9.38 -18.41 7.44
C VAL A 117 -10.00 -18.06 8.79
N GLN A 118 -10.65 -19.04 9.43
CA GLN A 118 -11.25 -18.89 10.74
C GLN A 118 -10.47 -19.74 11.75
N PHE A 119 -10.17 -19.17 12.90
CA PHE A 119 -9.45 -19.84 13.97
C PHE A 119 -10.40 -20.33 15.06
N SER A 120 -9.98 -21.32 15.84
CA SER A 120 -10.73 -21.84 17.00
C SER A 120 -10.94 -20.78 18.09
N SER A 121 -10.13 -19.71 18.10
CA SER A 121 -10.27 -18.53 18.96
C SER A 121 -11.48 -17.65 18.61
N GLY A 122 -12.16 -17.90 17.49
CA GLY A 122 -13.21 -17.04 16.94
C GLY A 122 -12.68 -15.83 16.18
N LYS A 123 -11.36 -15.72 16.00
CA LYS A 123 -10.72 -14.72 15.15
C LYS A 123 -10.71 -15.16 13.69
N SER A 124 -10.60 -14.20 12.79
CA SER A 124 -10.59 -14.45 11.34
C SER A 124 -9.44 -13.73 10.66
N ALA A 125 -8.83 -14.37 9.67
CA ALA A 125 -7.87 -13.77 8.76
C ALA A 125 -8.42 -13.80 7.33
N LEU A 126 -8.38 -12.67 6.63
CA LEU A 126 -8.67 -12.58 5.20
C LEU A 126 -7.36 -12.49 4.42
N ILE A 127 -7.02 -13.54 3.68
CA ILE A 127 -5.88 -13.56 2.77
C ILE A 127 -6.28 -12.87 1.48
N VAL A 128 -5.46 -11.92 1.02
CA VAL A 128 -5.58 -11.26 -0.28
C VAL A 128 -4.22 -11.36 -0.99
N ALA A 129 -4.10 -12.34 -1.88
CA ALA A 129 -2.84 -12.70 -2.50
C ALA A 129 -2.98 -12.87 -4.02
N ALA A 130 -2.01 -12.42 -4.79
CA ALA A 130 -1.89 -12.70 -6.21
C ALA A 130 -0.43 -12.97 -6.55
N ARG A 131 -0.16 -13.50 -7.75
CA ARG A 131 1.22 -13.58 -8.24
C ARG A 131 1.71 -12.18 -8.67
N SER A 132 2.97 -11.87 -8.40
CA SER A 132 3.66 -10.65 -8.88
C SER A 132 2.95 -9.34 -8.48
N GLU A 133 3.04 -8.30 -9.32
CA GLU A 133 2.49 -6.95 -9.07
C GLU A 133 0.94 -6.89 -9.10
N GLN A 134 0.24 -8.03 -9.32
CA GLN A 134 -1.21 -8.09 -9.51
C GLN A 134 -2.01 -7.99 -8.21
N THR A 135 -1.39 -8.11 -7.03
CA THR A 135 -2.06 -7.95 -5.72
C THR A 135 -2.79 -6.62 -5.62
N ARG A 136 -2.22 -5.58 -6.24
CA ARG A 136 -2.84 -4.24 -6.32
C ARG A 136 -4.19 -4.26 -7.05
N GLU A 137 -4.29 -4.99 -8.15
CA GLU A 137 -5.54 -5.09 -8.92
C GLU A 137 -6.58 -5.90 -8.14
N LEU A 138 -6.15 -7.00 -7.50
CA LEU A 138 -7.02 -7.78 -6.62
C LEU A 138 -7.58 -6.93 -5.47
N ALA A 139 -6.76 -6.08 -4.85
CA ALA A 139 -7.19 -5.18 -3.79
C ALA A 139 -8.25 -4.18 -4.24
N LYS A 140 -8.22 -3.71 -5.49
CA LYS A 140 -9.29 -2.84 -6.04
C LYS A 140 -10.62 -3.58 -6.10
N ILE A 141 -10.60 -4.87 -6.43
CA ILE A 141 -11.79 -5.72 -6.48
C ILE A 141 -12.33 -5.92 -5.05
N VAL A 142 -11.46 -6.32 -4.11
CA VAL A 142 -11.81 -6.51 -2.69
C VAL A 142 -12.39 -5.24 -2.06
N ARG A 143 -11.85 -4.07 -2.38
CA ARG A 143 -12.38 -2.77 -1.93
C ARG A 143 -13.85 -2.56 -2.30
N THR A 144 -14.28 -3.07 -3.45
CA THR A 144 -15.65 -2.88 -3.98
C THR A 144 -16.61 -4.02 -3.64
N TRP A 145 -16.16 -5.02 -2.89
CA TRP A 145 -16.91 -6.25 -2.62
C TRP A 145 -18.31 -6.00 -2.08
N THR A 146 -18.48 -5.07 -1.15
CA THR A 146 -19.77 -4.76 -0.50
C THR A 146 -20.83 -4.23 -1.46
N ARG A 147 -20.44 -3.66 -2.61
CA ARG A 147 -21.39 -3.01 -3.53
C ARG A 147 -21.88 -3.93 -4.63
N ASN A 148 -21.06 -4.87 -5.08
CA ASN A 148 -21.22 -5.44 -6.41
C ASN A 148 -21.24 -6.98 -6.48
N ASN A 149 -21.23 -7.71 -5.36
CA ASN A 149 -21.16 -9.19 -5.37
C ASN A 149 -20.09 -9.71 -6.36
N LEU A 150 -18.81 -9.55 -6.04
CA LEU A 150 -17.65 -10.10 -6.79
C LEU A 150 -17.85 -10.29 -8.30
N VAL A 151 -18.02 -9.20 -9.04
CA VAL A 151 -17.99 -9.26 -10.50
C VAL A 151 -16.60 -9.76 -10.92
N GLY A 152 -16.53 -10.95 -11.52
CA GLY A 152 -15.28 -11.59 -11.95
C GLY A 152 -14.74 -12.72 -11.05
N ALA A 153 -15.48 -13.13 -10.01
CA ALA A 153 -15.19 -14.39 -9.33
C ALA A 153 -15.51 -15.56 -10.27
N GLU A 154 -14.48 -16.33 -10.63
CA GLU A 154 -14.68 -17.51 -11.49
C GLU A 154 -15.10 -18.73 -10.67
N HIS A 155 -14.54 -18.86 -9.47
CA HIS A 155 -14.77 -19.99 -8.59
C HIS A 155 -14.89 -19.49 -7.16
N SER A 156 -15.99 -19.85 -6.49
CA SER A 156 -16.22 -19.63 -5.07
C SER A 156 -16.48 -20.98 -4.42
N TYR A 157 -15.55 -21.44 -3.60
CA TYR A 157 -15.68 -22.68 -2.83
C TYR A 157 -15.63 -22.34 -1.34
N GLY A 158 -16.82 -22.16 -0.75
CA GLY A 158 -16.97 -21.87 0.68
C GLY A 158 -16.25 -20.58 1.08
N ASN A 159 -15.09 -20.74 1.72
CA ASN A 159 -14.30 -19.63 2.26
C ASN A 159 -13.22 -19.14 1.30
N GLU A 160 -13.22 -19.57 0.04
CA GLU A 160 -12.19 -19.24 -0.93
C GLU A 160 -12.80 -18.75 -2.24
N VAL A 161 -12.24 -17.67 -2.78
CA VAL A 161 -12.61 -17.09 -4.07
C VAL A 161 -11.37 -16.92 -4.93
N ILE A 162 -11.43 -17.45 -6.14
CA ILE A 162 -10.44 -17.23 -7.19
C ILE A 162 -10.99 -16.19 -8.17
N VAL A 163 -10.24 -15.10 -8.32
CA VAL A 163 -10.61 -13.95 -9.16
C VAL A 163 -9.67 -13.90 -10.34
N SER A 164 -10.20 -13.88 -11.57
CA SER A 164 -9.36 -13.64 -12.74
C SER A 164 -8.93 -12.19 -12.79
N LEU A 165 -7.63 -11.98 -12.94
CA LEU A 165 -7.04 -10.66 -13.04
C LEU A 165 -6.68 -10.39 -14.49
N SER A 166 -6.93 -9.16 -14.93
CA SER A 166 -6.40 -8.73 -16.24
C SER A 166 -4.89 -8.98 -16.26
N PRO A 167 -4.36 -9.53 -17.37
CA PRO A 167 -2.93 -9.77 -17.48
C PRO A 167 -2.21 -8.47 -17.15
N ALA A 168 -1.20 -8.54 -16.28
CA ALA A 168 -0.38 -7.39 -15.96
C ALA A 168 0.07 -6.77 -17.30
N PRO A 169 0.00 -5.43 -17.46
CA PRO A 169 0.47 -4.81 -18.68
C PRO A 169 1.90 -5.31 -18.88
N SER A 170 2.13 -6.05 -19.97
CA SER A 170 3.45 -6.63 -20.24
C SER A 170 4.43 -5.49 -20.12
N LYS A 171 5.37 -5.56 -19.15
CA LYS A 171 6.36 -4.49 -18.91
C LYS A 171 6.80 -4.03 -20.29
N PRO A 172 6.55 -2.76 -20.68
CA PRO A 172 6.80 -2.33 -22.05
C PRO A 172 8.21 -2.76 -22.34
N ARG A 173 8.36 -3.67 -23.31
CA ARG A 173 9.68 -4.20 -23.68
C ARG A 173 10.45 -2.95 -24.00
N VAL A 174 11.33 -2.53 -23.09
CA VAL A 174 12.14 -1.34 -23.29
C VAL A 174 12.94 -1.71 -24.52
N LYS A 175 12.47 -1.28 -25.70
CA LYS A 175 13.21 -1.45 -26.95
C LYS A 175 14.51 -0.80 -26.61
N ASN A 176 15.58 -1.60 -26.47
CA ASN A 176 16.90 -1.16 -26.04
C ASN A 176 17.14 0.25 -26.55
N ILE A 177 16.77 1.24 -25.74
CA ILE A 177 17.05 2.62 -26.06
C ILE A 177 18.55 2.60 -25.84
N PRO A 178 19.36 2.82 -26.89
CA PRO A 178 20.80 2.87 -26.71
C PRO A 178 21.01 3.79 -25.52
N LEU A 179 21.51 3.23 -24.42
CA LEU A 179 21.88 4.03 -23.27
C LEU A 179 22.73 5.15 -23.87
N PRO A 180 22.39 6.42 -23.64
CA PRO A 180 23.22 7.50 -24.13
C PRO A 180 24.65 7.12 -23.74
N PRO A 181 25.61 7.19 -24.68
CA PRO A 181 26.97 6.80 -24.38
C PRO A 181 27.34 7.49 -23.07
N PRO A 182 27.87 6.75 -22.08
CA PRO A 182 28.28 7.34 -20.82
C PRO A 182 29.03 8.62 -21.14
N VAL A 183 28.49 9.75 -20.69
CA VAL A 183 29.16 11.04 -20.79
C VAL A 183 30.30 10.94 -19.79
N PHE A 184 31.37 10.29 -20.20
CA PHE A 184 32.64 10.32 -19.52
C PHE A 184 33.12 11.76 -19.63
N ALA A 185 32.89 12.53 -18.57
CA ALA A 185 33.71 13.71 -18.33
C ALA A 185 35.15 13.20 -18.23
N GLU A 186 35.96 13.49 -19.24
CA GLU A 186 37.39 13.21 -19.28
C GLU A 186 38.10 13.99 -18.18
N ASN A 187 38.09 13.46 -16.96
CA ASN A 187 39.10 13.79 -15.98
C ASN A 187 40.11 12.64 -15.98
N SER A 188 41.21 12.91 -16.67
CA SER A 188 42.41 12.08 -16.75
C SER A 188 42.91 11.69 -15.36
N VAL A 189 42.77 10.41 -15.03
CA VAL A 189 43.58 9.75 -14.00
C VAL A 189 44.12 8.46 -14.62
N THR A 190 45.02 8.62 -15.59
CA THR A 190 46.04 7.61 -15.84
C THR A 190 47.05 7.70 -14.71
N ASP A 191 46.98 6.78 -13.75
CA ASP A 191 48.11 5.90 -13.46
C ASP A 191 47.82 4.98 -12.28
N MET A 192 48.36 3.76 -12.40
CA MET A 192 48.38 2.68 -11.42
C MET A 192 47.01 1.98 -11.29
N ILE A 193 46.87 0.74 -11.73
CA ILE A 193 47.41 -0.42 -11.01
C ILE A 193 47.67 -1.57 -11.99
N ARG A 194 48.92 -2.03 -12.02
CA ARG A 194 49.28 -3.39 -12.47
C ARG A 194 48.82 -4.37 -11.39
N VAL A 195 47.91 -5.28 -11.74
CA VAL A 195 47.58 -6.43 -10.89
C VAL A 195 48.61 -7.52 -11.20
N ASP A 196 49.50 -7.77 -10.25
CA ASP A 196 50.41 -8.92 -10.28
C ASP A 196 49.73 -10.07 -9.52
N GLU A 197 49.40 -11.12 -10.27
CA GLU A 197 48.87 -12.38 -9.75
C GLU A 197 50.01 -13.20 -9.12
N ARG A 198 50.05 -13.26 -7.78
CA ARG A 198 50.37 -14.45 -6.97
C ARG A 198 50.83 -14.03 -5.59
N LYS A 199 50.09 -14.48 -4.58
CA LYS A 199 50.61 -15.36 -3.50
C LYS A 199 49.51 -15.60 -2.47
N GLU A 200 49.14 -16.86 -2.34
CA GLU A 200 48.62 -17.39 -1.08
C GLU A 200 49.63 -17.08 0.02
N TYR A 201 49.22 -16.46 1.14
CA TYR A 201 49.89 -16.71 2.42
C TYR A 201 49.05 -16.32 3.65
N LYS A 202 48.77 -17.35 4.45
CA LYS A 202 48.65 -17.47 5.91
C LYS A 202 48.15 -16.27 6.73
N LEU A 203 46.97 -16.51 7.30
CA LEU A 203 46.45 -15.93 8.54
C LEU A 203 47.50 -16.03 9.67
N GLN A 204 48.05 -14.90 10.12
CA GLN A 204 48.66 -14.79 11.44
C GLN A 204 48.37 -13.41 12.01
N GLU A 205 47.78 -13.45 13.21
CA GLU A 205 47.36 -12.33 14.03
C GLU A 205 48.52 -11.37 14.31
N ARG A 206 48.36 -10.11 13.91
CA ARG A 206 49.19 -9.00 14.38
C ARG A 206 48.36 -7.72 14.46
N SER A 207 47.77 -7.53 15.63
CA SER A 207 47.26 -6.27 16.13
C SER A 207 48.43 -5.28 16.33
N LYS A 208 48.70 -4.43 15.33
CA LYS A 208 49.49 -3.19 15.52
C LYS A 208 48.97 -2.09 14.60
N GLY A 209 48.42 -1.06 15.25
CA GLY A 209 48.14 0.30 14.80
C GLY A 209 48.23 0.58 13.30
N VAL A 210 47.09 0.46 12.63
CA VAL A 210 46.83 1.19 11.39
C VAL A 210 46.38 2.58 11.82
N GLN A 211 47.18 3.60 11.52
CA GLN A 211 46.69 4.97 11.51
C GLN A 211 45.80 5.09 10.29
N ASP A 212 44.50 4.94 10.52
CA ASP A 212 43.45 5.20 9.54
C ASP A 212 43.57 6.65 9.06
N GLN A 213 44.17 6.83 7.89
CA GLN A 213 43.89 8.02 7.10
C GLN A 213 42.43 7.89 6.67
N ALA A 214 41.55 8.54 7.42
CA ALA A 214 40.15 8.70 7.10
C ALA A 214 40.06 9.42 5.75
N ASP A 215 39.95 8.63 4.69
CA ASP A 215 39.63 9.11 3.36
C ASP A 215 38.26 9.78 3.46
N GLU A 216 38.24 11.10 3.25
CA GLU A 216 37.08 11.94 3.45
C GLU A 216 36.05 11.55 2.38
N VAL A 217 35.16 10.60 2.72
CA VAL A 217 34.10 10.12 1.82
C VAL A 217 33.22 11.31 1.48
N ARG A 218 33.48 11.92 0.32
CA ARG A 218 32.72 13.03 -0.21
C ARG A 218 31.35 12.52 -0.61
N VAL A 219 30.38 12.66 0.30
CA VAL A 219 28.98 12.33 0.05
C VAL A 219 28.46 13.29 -1.02
N ILE A 220 28.28 12.77 -2.23
CA ILE A 220 27.69 13.53 -3.34
C ILE A 220 26.18 13.62 -3.08
N CYS A 221 25.68 14.84 -2.86
CA CYS A 221 24.25 15.07 -2.72
C CYS A 221 23.57 14.98 -4.09
N ALA A 222 22.72 13.96 -4.30
CA ALA A 222 21.91 13.79 -5.51
C ALA A 222 20.64 14.68 -5.52
N GLY A 223 20.70 15.83 -4.84
CA GLY A 223 19.57 16.71 -4.61
C GLY A 223 20.02 18.08 -4.13
N CYS A 224 19.22 18.73 -3.29
CA CYS A 224 19.51 20.07 -2.81
C CYS A 224 20.31 20.03 -1.52
N GLN A 225 21.50 20.62 -1.54
CA GLN A 225 22.30 20.80 -0.35
C GLN A 225 21.70 21.93 0.51
N THR A 226 21.34 21.61 1.75
CA THR A 226 20.85 22.57 2.75
C THR A 226 21.71 22.53 4.00
N SER A 227 21.49 23.45 4.94
CA SER A 227 22.12 23.41 6.27
C SER A 227 21.72 22.17 7.09
N GLN A 228 20.59 21.53 6.75
CA GLN A 228 20.09 20.31 7.39
C GLN A 228 20.53 19.02 6.66
N GLY A 229 21.35 19.14 5.62
CA GLY A 229 21.83 18.01 4.82
C GLY A 229 21.27 18.01 3.39
N CYS A 230 21.30 16.84 2.77
CA CYS A 230 20.88 16.65 1.37
C CYS A 230 19.39 16.32 1.29
N LEU A 231 18.61 17.18 0.63
CA LEU A 231 17.20 16.92 0.35
C LEU A 231 17.04 16.27 -1.03
N PRO A 232 16.28 15.17 -1.16
CA PRO A 232 15.98 14.60 -2.46
C PRO A 232 15.15 15.55 -3.33
N ILE A 233 15.32 15.44 -4.65
CA ILE A 233 14.55 16.17 -5.66
C ILE A 233 13.04 16.01 -5.40
N GLY A 234 12.29 17.11 -5.52
CA GLY A 234 10.85 17.19 -5.28
C GLY A 234 10.44 17.30 -3.81
N MET A 235 11.39 17.23 -2.87
CA MET A 235 11.09 17.40 -1.44
C MET A 235 10.85 18.87 -1.09
N ARG A 236 9.88 19.12 -0.23
CA ARG A 236 9.52 20.45 0.27
C ARG A 236 10.23 20.71 1.60
N ALA A 237 10.71 21.94 1.79
CA ALA A 237 11.31 22.40 3.04
C ALA A 237 11.07 23.90 3.22
N VAL A 238 11.16 24.38 4.46
CA VAL A 238 11.08 25.82 4.76
C VAL A 238 12.50 26.33 4.99
N VAL A 239 13.11 26.89 3.96
CA VAL A 239 14.43 27.52 4.03
C VAL A 239 14.20 29.02 3.87
N ASN A 240 13.96 29.71 4.99
CA ASN A 240 13.42 31.09 5.09
C ASN A 240 11.96 31.24 4.62
N GLU A 241 11.59 30.61 3.50
CA GLU A 241 10.24 30.57 2.96
C GLU A 241 9.88 29.15 2.45
N PRO A 242 8.59 28.82 2.29
CA PRO A 242 8.17 27.54 1.72
C PRO A 242 8.81 27.32 0.36
N SER A 243 9.66 26.30 0.26
CA SER A 243 10.48 26.00 -0.90
C SER A 243 10.44 24.52 -1.24
N TYR A 244 10.90 24.18 -2.43
CA TYR A 244 11.06 22.79 -2.88
C TYR A 244 12.42 22.61 -3.55
N CYS A 245 12.92 21.38 -3.52
CA CYS A 245 14.11 21.00 -4.25
C CYS A 245 13.77 20.72 -5.71
N ASP A 246 14.21 21.56 -6.63
CA ASP A 246 13.97 21.37 -8.06
C ASP A 246 14.95 20.32 -8.66
N THR A 247 14.64 19.86 -9.86
CA THR A 247 15.38 18.84 -10.63
C THR A 247 16.83 19.18 -10.94
N ASP A 248 17.20 20.46 -10.85
CA ASP A 248 18.56 20.96 -10.99
C ASP A 248 19.36 20.94 -9.67
N GLY A 249 18.77 20.45 -8.58
CA GLY A 249 19.39 20.42 -7.25
C GLY A 249 19.41 21.80 -6.57
N VAL A 250 18.60 22.75 -7.04
CA VAL A 250 18.48 24.09 -6.46
C VAL A 250 17.16 24.23 -5.70
N MET A 251 17.21 24.82 -4.51
CA MET A 251 16.00 25.16 -3.76
C MET A 251 15.29 26.35 -4.43
N ARG A 252 14.01 26.21 -4.73
CA ARG A 252 13.17 27.26 -5.29
C ARG A 252 11.95 27.53 -4.41
N PRO A 253 11.46 28.79 -4.31
CA PRO A 253 10.24 29.08 -3.59
C PRO A 253 9.04 28.38 -4.23
N GLN A 254 8.10 27.96 -3.40
CA GLN A 254 6.86 27.39 -3.90
C GLN A 254 6.01 28.45 -4.60
N LYS A 255 5.41 28.06 -5.71
CA LYS A 255 4.58 28.88 -6.57
C LYS A 255 3.20 29.07 -5.95
N VAL A 256 2.68 30.29 -6.07
CA VAL A 256 1.31 30.62 -5.65
C VAL A 256 0.28 30.13 -6.66
N ILE A 257 -1.00 30.24 -6.31
CA ILE A 257 -2.14 29.84 -7.16
C ILE A 257 -2.07 30.56 -8.52
N ASP A 258 -2.54 29.89 -9.57
CA ASP A 258 -2.57 30.33 -10.98
C ASP A 258 -1.20 30.51 -11.65
N VAL A 259 -0.10 30.22 -10.97
CA VAL A 259 1.24 30.19 -11.58
C VAL A 259 1.48 28.86 -12.29
N SER A 260 2.19 28.92 -13.42
CA SER A 260 2.54 27.75 -14.22
C SER A 260 3.44 26.76 -13.45
N CYS A 261 3.08 25.48 -13.49
CA CYS A 261 3.77 24.39 -12.79
C CYS A 261 3.87 23.14 -13.66
N GLN A 262 4.82 22.26 -13.36
CA GLN A 262 4.92 20.94 -13.97
C GLN A 262 4.58 19.81 -12.98
N ASN A 263 4.88 20.02 -11.70
CA ASN A 263 4.68 19.06 -10.63
C ASN A 263 3.95 19.66 -9.43
N ASN A 264 3.30 18.80 -8.65
CA ASN A 264 2.53 19.19 -7.47
C ASN A 264 3.37 19.88 -6.38
N HIS A 265 4.60 19.42 -6.16
CA HIS A 265 5.47 19.95 -5.11
C HIS A 265 5.95 21.39 -5.40
N GLU A 266 5.86 21.85 -6.65
CA GLU A 266 6.18 23.22 -7.01
C GLU A 266 5.17 24.22 -6.45
N CYS A 267 3.94 23.79 -6.18
CA CYS A 267 2.84 24.65 -5.73
C CYS A 267 2.73 24.70 -4.21
N ALA A 268 2.45 25.88 -3.65
CA ALA A 268 2.16 26.02 -2.22
C ALA A 268 0.95 25.15 -1.81
N SER A 269 -0.06 25.06 -2.69
CA SER A 269 -1.26 24.22 -2.57
C SER A 269 -1.03 22.72 -2.80
N ASN A 270 0.21 22.31 -3.12
CA ASN A 270 0.57 20.93 -3.45
C ASN A 270 -0.22 20.31 -4.63
N SER A 271 -0.80 21.14 -5.50
CA SER A 271 -1.69 20.69 -6.56
C SER A 271 -1.43 21.46 -7.86
N CYS A 272 -0.84 20.78 -8.84
CA CYS A 272 -0.61 21.29 -10.18
C CYS A 272 -1.63 20.67 -11.14
N LEU A 273 -2.59 21.46 -11.60
CA LEU A 273 -3.68 21.00 -12.46
C LEU A 273 -3.74 21.83 -13.75
N GLY A 274 -3.71 21.15 -14.89
CA GLY A 274 -3.69 21.80 -16.21
C GLY A 274 -2.46 22.67 -16.44
N GLY A 275 -1.32 22.35 -15.78
CA GLY A 275 -0.10 23.15 -15.84
C GLY A 275 -0.13 24.43 -15.01
N SER A 276 -1.09 24.58 -14.10
CA SER A 276 -1.21 25.72 -13.19
C SER A 276 -1.45 25.28 -11.76
N CYS A 277 -0.90 26.02 -10.79
CA CYS A 277 -1.13 25.76 -9.37
C CYS A 277 -2.58 26.06 -9.02
N ARG A 278 -3.28 25.11 -8.42
CA ARG A 278 -4.69 25.25 -8.02
C ARG A 278 -4.86 24.88 -6.56
N ASP A 279 -5.77 25.54 -5.87
CA ASP A 279 -6.20 25.13 -4.54
C ASP A 279 -7.42 24.21 -4.69
N ILE A 280 -7.21 22.91 -4.46
CA ILE A 280 -8.27 21.91 -4.60
C ILE A 280 -9.28 22.06 -3.46
N ASP A 281 -8.84 22.47 -2.27
CA ASP A 281 -9.70 22.58 -1.10
C ASP A 281 -10.69 23.75 -1.27
N GLN A 282 -10.20 24.90 -1.75
CA GLN A 282 -11.09 26.02 -2.12
C GLN A 282 -12.13 25.64 -3.17
N ARG A 283 -11.74 24.81 -4.16
CA ARG A 283 -12.68 24.36 -5.19
C ARG A 283 -13.74 23.43 -4.62
N PHE A 284 -13.39 22.57 -3.67
CA PHE A 284 -14.36 21.72 -2.99
C PHE A 284 -15.35 22.55 -2.16
N GLU A 285 -14.86 23.52 -1.39
CA GLU A 285 -15.74 24.43 -0.64
C GLU A 285 -16.70 25.19 -1.56
N GLN A 286 -16.22 25.65 -2.72
CA GLN A 286 -17.08 26.28 -3.73
C GLN A 286 -18.16 25.31 -4.23
N ILE A 287 -17.78 24.08 -4.59
CA ILE A 287 -18.73 23.06 -5.08
C ILE A 287 -19.76 22.71 -3.99
N GLU A 288 -19.35 22.60 -2.72
CA GLU A 288 -20.28 22.33 -1.62
C GLU A 288 -21.29 23.46 -1.42
N ASN A 289 -20.86 24.71 -1.57
CA ASN A 289 -21.76 25.86 -1.48
C ASN A 289 -22.75 25.88 -2.66
N GLU A 290 -22.30 25.62 -3.88
CA GLU A 290 -23.17 25.49 -5.06
C GLU A 290 -24.19 24.34 -4.87
N LEU A 291 -23.76 23.21 -4.31
CA LEU A 291 -24.65 22.08 -4.01
C LEU A 291 -25.68 22.43 -2.91
N LYS A 292 -25.31 23.21 -1.89
CA LYS A 292 -26.24 23.68 -0.84
C LYS A 292 -27.32 24.58 -1.44
N GLU A 293 -26.95 25.47 -2.35
CA GLU A 293 -27.92 26.34 -3.05
C GLU A 293 -28.87 25.52 -3.93
N GLN A 294 -28.36 24.56 -4.70
CA GLN A 294 -29.19 23.67 -5.51
C GLN A 294 -30.17 22.86 -4.66
N LYS A 295 -29.73 22.33 -3.52
CA LYS A 295 -30.61 21.62 -2.58
C LYS A 295 -31.71 22.52 -2.00
N SER A 296 -31.38 23.77 -1.65
CA SER A 296 -32.35 24.75 -1.16
C SER A 296 -33.41 25.09 -2.19
N LEU A 297 -33.02 25.27 -3.46
CA LEU A 297 -33.96 25.49 -4.57
C LEU A 297 -34.87 24.29 -4.79
N LEU A 298 -34.30 23.07 -4.81
CA LEU A 298 -35.09 21.85 -4.96
C LEU A 298 -36.11 21.70 -3.82
N GLN A 299 -35.71 21.99 -2.58
CA GLN A 299 -36.61 21.92 -1.43
C GLN A 299 -37.77 22.91 -1.57
N ARG A 300 -37.50 24.15 -1.99
CA ARG A 300 -38.56 25.15 -2.25
C ARG A 300 -39.54 24.71 -3.33
N VAL A 301 -39.05 24.05 -4.39
CA VAL A 301 -39.91 23.51 -5.46
C VAL A 301 -40.77 22.36 -4.92
N LEU A 302 -40.19 21.45 -4.13
CA LEU A 302 -40.93 20.35 -3.51
C LEU A 302 -42.00 20.86 -2.54
N ASP A 303 -41.68 21.85 -1.70
CA ASP A 303 -42.61 22.48 -0.76
C ASP A 303 -43.77 23.19 -1.51
N PHE A 304 -43.44 23.88 -2.61
CA PHE A 304 -44.46 24.50 -3.48
C PHE A 304 -45.41 23.46 -4.08
N LEU A 305 -44.85 22.37 -4.63
CA LEU A 305 -45.66 21.29 -5.20
C LEU A 305 -46.53 20.62 -4.14
N SER A 306 -46.03 20.40 -2.91
CA SER A 306 -46.84 19.81 -1.84
C SER A 306 -48.04 20.66 -1.45
N ASN A 307 -47.92 22.00 -1.54
CA ASN A 307 -49.02 22.92 -1.25
C ASN A 307 -50.05 23.01 -2.39
N LEU A 308 -49.67 22.68 -3.63
CA LEU A 308 -50.57 22.72 -4.79
C LEU A 308 -51.52 21.52 -4.85
N PHE A 309 -51.11 20.38 -4.28
CA PHE A 309 -51.86 19.13 -4.30
C PHE A 309 -52.59 18.81 -2.97
N GLN A 310 -52.65 19.76 -2.05
CA GLN A 310 -53.52 19.73 -0.87
C GLN A 310 -54.79 20.54 -1.12
#